data_AF-A0A6S7F419-F1
#
_entry.id   AF-A0A6S7F419-F1
#
_cell.length_a   1.000
_cell.length_b   1.000
_cell.length_c   1.000
_cell.angle_alpha   90.00
_cell.angle_beta   90.00
_cell.angle_gamma   90.00
#
_symmetry.space_group_name_H-M   'P 1'
#
loop_
_entity.id
_entity.type
_entity.pdbx_description
1 polymer ?
#
loop_
_entity_poly.entity_id
_entity_poly.type
_entity_poly.pdbx_seq_one_letter_code
_entity_poly.pdbx_strand_id
1 'polypeptide(L)'
;MPGLTASKWFSWTGIAFAALYLAIVILCVAGALSADSDDKGRFVLLQLPLALQLALLHELNMDHLLGDLSWVGGYLLIGLPTLALFYFAGWCLERLLRLAFRPLPGRR
;
A
#
# COMPACT_ATOMS: atom_id res chain seq x y z
N MET A 1 -23.23 -18.51 -16.65
CA MET A 1 -22.67 -18.45 -15.28
C MET A 1 -21.51 -19.43 -15.17
N PRO A 2 -20.25 -19.00 -15.32
CA PRO A 2 -19.10 -19.79 -14.91
C PRO A 2 -18.57 -19.25 -13.58
N GLY A 3 -18.58 -20.10 -12.56
CA GLY A 3 -18.05 -19.80 -11.24
C GLY A 3 -16.56 -19.45 -11.34
N LEU A 4 -16.22 -18.24 -10.93
CA LEU A 4 -14.86 -17.87 -10.58
C LEU A 4 -14.43 -18.79 -9.44
N THR A 5 -13.66 -19.81 -9.78
CA THR A 5 -12.86 -20.58 -8.84
C THR A 5 -11.81 -19.62 -8.28
N ALA A 6 -12.20 -18.80 -7.30
CA ALA A 6 -11.30 -17.94 -6.57
C ALA A 6 -10.29 -18.85 -5.85
N SER A 7 -9.07 -18.87 -6.39
CA SER A 7 -7.93 -19.55 -5.81
C SER A 7 -7.88 -19.26 -4.31
N LYS A 8 -7.70 -20.30 -3.49
CA LYS A 8 -7.66 -20.21 -2.00
C LYS A 8 -6.55 -19.29 -1.47
N TRP A 9 -5.72 -18.76 -2.36
CA TRP A 9 -4.61 -17.85 -2.11
C TRP A 9 -4.88 -16.42 -2.56
N PHE A 10 -5.99 -16.17 -3.26
CA PHE A 10 -6.29 -14.88 -3.89
C PHE A 10 -7.27 -14.09 -3.02
N SER A 11 -6.75 -13.12 -2.26
CA SER A 11 -7.58 -12.24 -1.43
C SER A 11 -8.08 -11.04 -2.22
N TRP A 12 -9.40 -11.00 -2.44
CA TRP A 12 -10.04 -9.88 -3.12
C TRP A 12 -9.96 -8.60 -2.26
N THR A 13 -10.00 -8.76 -0.94
CA THR A 13 -9.82 -7.64 0.00
C THR A 13 -8.38 -7.11 -0.02
N GLY A 14 -7.36 -7.99 -0.06
CA GLY A 14 -5.96 -7.60 -0.27
C GLY A 14 -5.74 -6.82 -1.57
N ILE A 15 -6.41 -7.21 -2.66
CA ILE A 15 -6.37 -6.47 -3.93
C ILE A 15 -7.06 -5.11 -3.79
N ALA A 16 -8.21 -5.03 -3.12
CA ALA A 16 -8.90 -3.76 -2.91
C ALA A 16 -8.04 -2.77 -2.10
N PHE A 17 -7.36 -3.24 -1.04
CA PHE A 17 -6.43 -2.42 -0.27
C PHE A 17 -5.21 -1.99 -1.06
N ALA A 18 -4.59 -2.91 -1.81
CA ALA A 18 -3.46 -2.60 -2.67
C ALA A 18 -3.84 -1.62 -3.80
N ALA A 19 -5.01 -1.81 -4.42
CA ALA A 19 -5.52 -0.94 -5.47
C ALA A 19 -5.87 0.46 -4.93
N LEU A 20 -6.44 0.53 -3.72
CA LEU A 20 -6.71 1.81 -3.06
C LEU A 20 -5.42 2.58 -2.77
N TYR A 21 -4.40 1.91 -2.24
CA TYR A 21 -3.09 2.51 -2.03
C TYR A 21 -2.48 3.01 -3.35
N LEU A 22 -2.52 2.19 -4.40
CA LEU A 22 -2.02 2.55 -5.71
C LEU A 22 -2.78 3.74 -6.31
N ALA A 23 -4.10 3.82 -6.13
CA ALA A 23 -4.91 4.95 -6.55
C ALA A 23 -4.50 6.25 -5.84
N ILE A 24 -4.25 6.20 -4.53
CA ILE A 24 -3.76 7.35 -3.76
C ILE A 24 -2.39 7.79 -4.27
N VAL A 25 -1.46 6.85 -4.49
CA VAL A 25 -0.14 7.13 -5.06
C VAL A 25 -0.27 7.82 -6.43
N ILE A 26 -1.13 7.31 -7.31
CA ILE A 26 -1.36 7.89 -8.63
C ILE A 26 -1.92 9.30 -8.53
N LEU A 27 -2.90 9.55 -7.65
CA LEU A 27 -3.47 10.88 -7.44
C LEU A 27 -2.42 11.88 -6.94
N CYS A 28 -1.58 11.45 -5.98
CA CYS A 28 -0.48 12.26 -5.46
C CYS A 28 0.55 12.59 -6.55
N VAL A 29 0.95 11.60 -7.35
CA VAL A 29 1.89 11.80 -8.47
C VAL A 29 1.27 12.69 -9.58
N ALA A 30 0.00 12.48 -9.93
CA ALA A 30 -0.70 13.29 -10.91
C ALA A 30 -0.85 14.76 -10.46
N GLY A 31 -1.15 14.98 -9.18
CA GLY A 31 -1.17 16.31 -8.58
C GLY A 31 0.21 16.97 -8.59
N ALA A 32 1.26 16.21 -8.27
CA ALA A 32 2.65 16.67 -8.30
C ALA A 32 3.11 17.05 -9.72
N LEU A 33 2.69 16.30 -10.75
CA LEU A 33 2.98 16.60 -12.15
C LEU A 33 2.17 17.81 -12.67
N SER A 34 1.00 18.10 -12.08
CA SER A 34 0.17 19.26 -12.43
C SER A 34 0.59 20.55 -11.71
N ALA A 35 1.39 20.45 -10.66
CA ALA A 35 1.96 21.58 -9.93
C ALA A 35 3.19 22.14 -10.67
N ASP A 36 2.96 22.77 -11.82
CA ASP A 36 4.01 23.22 -12.76
C ASP A 36 4.83 24.42 -12.22
N SER A 37 4.28 25.20 -11.27
CA SER A 37 4.90 26.41 -10.72
C SER A 37 5.07 26.42 -9.19
N ASP A 38 4.63 25.37 -8.50
CA ASP A 38 4.78 25.23 -7.04
C ASP A 38 5.67 24.03 -6.72
N ASP A 39 6.98 24.28 -6.67
CA ASP A 39 7.99 23.28 -6.32
C ASP A 39 7.72 22.65 -4.96
N LYS A 40 7.27 23.44 -3.97
CA LYS A 40 6.98 22.93 -2.62
C LYS A 40 5.75 22.02 -2.63
N GLY A 41 4.67 22.44 -3.28
CA GLY A 41 3.47 21.63 -3.44
C GLY A 41 3.78 20.28 -4.09
N ARG A 42 4.62 20.28 -5.13
CA ARG A 42 5.10 19.07 -5.79
C ARG A 42 5.85 18.13 -4.83
N PHE A 43 6.78 18.67 -4.03
CA PHE A 43 7.52 17.88 -3.04
C PHE A 43 6.62 17.29 -1.94
N VAL A 44 5.65 18.06 -1.43
CA VAL A 44 4.71 17.61 -0.40
C VAL A 44 3.80 16.50 -0.94
N LEU A 45 3.30 16.64 -2.18
CA LEU A 45 2.44 15.64 -2.81
C LEU A 45 3.16 14.32 -3.05
N LEU A 46 4.43 14.35 -3.47
CA LEU A 46 5.25 13.13 -3.63
C LEU A 46 5.59 12.49 -2.27
N GLN A 47 5.78 13.29 -1.23
CA GLN A 47 6.03 12.77 0.11
C GLN A 47 4.80 12.17 0.77
N LEU A 48 3.61 12.79 0.66
CA LEU A 48 2.38 12.36 1.33
C LEU A 48 2.12 10.84 1.36
N PRO A 49 2.15 10.11 0.23
CA PRO A 49 1.91 8.67 0.21
C PRO A 49 3.06 7.84 0.81
N LEU A 50 4.24 8.45 0.98
CA LEU A 50 5.46 7.83 1.51
C LEU A 50 5.88 8.37 2.89
N ALA A 51 5.26 9.44 3.38
CA ALA A 51 5.76 10.24 4.50
C ALA A 51 5.86 9.42 5.79
N LEU A 52 4.86 8.57 6.04
CA LEU A 52 4.86 7.67 7.19
C LEU A 52 5.99 6.62 7.10
N GLN A 53 6.26 6.12 5.89
CA GLN A 53 7.32 5.12 5.68
C GLN A 53 8.72 5.75 5.74
N LEU A 54 8.85 6.97 5.21
CA LEU A 54 10.06 7.79 5.33
C LEU A 54 10.36 8.14 6.79
N ALA A 55 9.34 8.53 7.58
CA ALA A 55 9.50 8.79 9.01
C ALA A 55 9.93 7.53 9.78
N LEU A 56 9.40 6.35 9.43
CA LEU A 56 9.85 5.08 9.99
C LEU A 56 11.29 4.76 9.63
N LEU A 57 11.72 4.99 8.39
CA LEU A 57 13.11 4.78 7.97
C LEU A 57 14.07 5.75 8.69
N HIS A 58 13.62 6.98 8.96
CA HIS A 58 14.35 7.96 9.74
C HIS A 58 14.55 7.51 11.19
N GLU A 59 13.49 7.03 11.85
CA GLU A 59 13.59 6.46 13.21
C GLU A 59 14.50 5.23 13.26
N LEU A 60 14.57 4.46 12.19
CA LEU A 60 15.48 3.32 12.05
C LEU A 60 16.91 3.70 11.63
N ASN A 61 17.21 5.00 11.46
CA ASN A 61 18.51 5.53 11.03
C ASN A 61 18.95 4.98 9.65
N MET A 62 17.96 4.67 8.80
CA MET A 62 18.16 4.11 7.46
C MET A 62 18.13 5.20 6.37
N ASP A 63 18.30 6.46 6.75
CA ASP A 63 18.29 7.62 5.86
C ASP A 63 19.36 7.53 4.75
N HIS A 64 20.47 6.85 5.05
CA HIS A 64 21.57 6.61 4.13
C HIS A 64 21.14 5.79 2.89
N LEU A 65 20.09 4.97 2.99
CA LEU A 65 19.54 4.24 1.85
C LEU A 65 18.76 5.13 0.89
N LEU A 66 18.33 6.31 1.36
CA LEU A 66 17.46 7.23 0.64
C LEU A 66 18.19 8.44 0.08
N GLY A 67 19.35 8.80 0.65
CA GLY A 67 20.10 10.02 0.30
C GLY A 67 20.49 10.14 -1.18
N ASP A 68 20.73 9.01 -1.86
CA ASP A 68 21.16 8.98 -3.26
C ASP A 68 20.06 8.52 -4.25
N LEU A 69 18.85 8.21 -3.76
CA LEU A 69 17.79 7.68 -4.60
C LEU A 69 16.94 8.79 -5.22
N SER A 70 16.68 8.67 -6.52
CA SER A 70 15.64 9.46 -7.18
C SER A 70 14.25 9.14 -6.58
N TRP A 71 13.28 10.04 -6.74
CA TRP A 71 11.89 9.79 -6.34
C TRP A 71 11.36 8.46 -6.89
N VAL A 72 11.69 8.13 -8.15
CA VAL A 72 11.33 6.86 -8.77
C VAL A 72 11.96 5.67 -8.03
N GLY A 73 13.23 5.79 -7.64
CA GLY A 73 13.93 4.81 -6.82
C GLY A 73 13.28 4.63 -5.45
N GLY A 74 12.86 5.72 -4.80
CA GLY A 74 12.14 5.69 -3.52
C GLY A 74 10.78 5.00 -3.62
N TYR A 75 10.00 5.27 -4.68
CA TYR A 75 8.74 4.58 -4.93
C TYR A 75 8.92 3.08 -5.22
N LEU A 76 9.99 2.69 -5.91
CA LEU A 76 10.28 1.27 -6.12
C LEU A 76 10.73 0.60 -4.83
N LEU A 77 11.65 1.23 -4.08
CA LEU A 77 12.22 0.64 -2.88
C LEU A 77 11.24 0.57 -1.72
N ILE A 78 10.42 1.61 -1.52
CA ILE A 78 9.46 1.70 -0.41
C ILE A 78 8.05 1.33 -0.86
N GLY A 79 7.63 1.78 -2.04
CA GLY A 79 6.28 1.55 -2.53
C GLY A 79 5.98 0.08 -2.82
N LEU A 80 6.92 -0.68 -3.42
CA LEU A 80 6.74 -2.13 -3.65
C LEU A 80 6.54 -2.93 -2.36
N PRO A 81 7.41 -2.83 -1.33
CA PRO A 81 7.20 -3.55 -0.08
C PRO A 81 5.95 -3.05 0.66
N THR A 82 5.60 -1.77 0.55
CA THR A 82 4.34 -1.26 1.10
C THR A 82 3.12 -1.89 0.41
N LEU A 83 3.16 -2.04 -0.91
CA LEU A 83 2.10 -2.69 -1.68
C LEU A 83 1.93 -4.16 -1.29
N ALA A 84 3.06 -4.86 -1.14
CA ALA A 84 3.08 -6.23 -0.63
C ALA A 84 2.51 -6.29 0.79
N LEU A 85 2.85 -5.35 1.66
CA LEU A 85 2.34 -5.26 3.02
C LEU A 85 0.83 -5.03 3.06
N PHE A 86 0.28 -4.11 2.25
CA PHE A 86 -1.16 -3.89 2.17
C PHE A 86 -1.90 -5.10 1.61
N TYR A 87 -1.33 -5.78 0.61
CA TYR A 87 -1.89 -7.03 0.11
C TYR A 87 -1.94 -8.11 1.20
N PHE A 88 -0.83 -8.30 1.93
CA PHE A 88 -0.73 -9.24 3.05
C PHE A 88 -1.67 -8.87 4.19
N ALA A 89 -1.80 -7.58 4.52
CA ALA A 89 -2.71 -7.09 5.54
C ALA A 89 -4.16 -7.41 5.19
N GLY A 90 -4.58 -7.16 3.95
CA GLY A 90 -5.93 -7.53 3.48
C GLY A 90 -6.15 -9.04 3.46
N TRP A 91 -5.15 -9.83 3.02
CA TRP A 91 -5.22 -11.29 3.10
C TRP A 91 -5.34 -11.80 4.54
N CYS A 92 -4.58 -11.23 5.47
CA CYS A 92 -4.64 -11.57 6.89
C CYS A 92 -5.99 -11.18 7.49
N LEU A 93 -6.51 -9.99 7.16
CA LEU A 93 -7.82 -9.53 7.58
C LEU A 93 -8.93 -10.45 7.08
N GLU A 94 -8.88 -10.86 5.81
CA GLU A 94 -9.84 -11.82 5.26
C GLU A 94 -9.78 -13.17 5.99
N ARG A 95 -8.58 -13.64 6.31
CA ARG A 95 -8.38 -14.88 7.06
C ARG A 95 -8.92 -14.76 8.49
N LEU A 96 -8.65 -13.64 9.17
CA LEU A 96 -9.17 -13.35 10.51
C LEU A 96 -10.69 -13.24 10.51
N LEU A 97 -11.29 -12.58 9.53
CA LEU A 97 -12.74 -12.50 9.36
C LEU A 97 -13.33 -13.90 9.15
N ARG A 98 -12.74 -14.72 8.29
CA ARG A 98 -13.19 -16.11 8.09
C ARG A 98 -13.07 -16.96 9.36
N LEU A 99 -12.05 -16.72 10.19
CA LEU A 99 -11.88 -17.39 11.47
C LEU A 99 -12.91 -16.89 12.51
N ALA A 100 -13.16 -15.59 12.57
CA ALA A 100 -14.10 -14.97 13.50
C ALA A 100 -15.57 -15.31 13.18
N PHE A 101 -15.92 -15.34 11.89
CA PHE A 101 -17.25 -15.73 11.42
C PHE A 101 -17.38 -17.24 11.18
N ARG A 102 -16.41 -18.05 11.64
CA ARG A 102 -16.55 -19.50 11.59
C ARG A 102 -17.71 -19.86 12.54
N PRO A 103 -18.86 -20.36 12.04
CA PRO A 103 -19.96 -20.72 12.91
C PRO A 103 -19.45 -21.75 13.92
N LEU A 104 -19.65 -21.48 15.21
CA LEU A 104 -19.36 -22.42 16.28
C LEU A 104 -20.02 -23.76 15.92
N PRO A 105 -19.26 -24.86 15.79
CA PRO A 105 -19.85 -26.16 15.55
C PRO A 105 -20.54 -26.61 16.83
N GLY A 106 -21.85 -26.32 16.95
CA GLY A 106 -22.65 -26.84 18.05
C GLY A 106 -23.80 -25.97 18.51
N ARG A 107 -24.88 -25.95 17.73
CA ARG A 107 -26.23 -25.97 18.32
C ARG A 107 -27.14 -26.76 17.38
N ARG A 108 -27.07 -28.08 17.52
CA ARG A 108 -28.22 -28.95 17.23
C ARG A 108 -29.23 -28.79 18.36
#